data_AF-A0A531KGS4-F1
#
_entry.id   AF-A0A531KGS4-F1
#
_cell.length_a   1.000
_cell.length_b   1.000
_cell.length_c   1.000
_cell.angle_alpha   90.00
_cell.angle_beta   90.00
_cell.angle_gamma   90.00
#
_symmetry.space_group_name_H-M   'P 1'
#
loop_
_entity.id
_entity.type
_entity.pdbx_description
1 polymer ?
#
loop_
_entity_poly.entity_id
_entity_poly.type
_entity_poly.pdbx_seq_one_letter_code
_entity_poly.pdbx_strand_id
1 'polypeptide(L)'
;LYKRGLLMHLTNPKSILGWIALMTLGLGPGSSPYTVLVILAGCAVLSVTIFCGYAIVFSTAPMIALYRRARRWIEGTLAVFFGFAGLKLLLTRI
;
A
#
# COMPACT_ATOMS: atom_id res chain seq x y z
N LEU A 1 14.24 -12.14 -12.80
CA LEU A 1 13.65 -11.75 -11.50
C LEU A 1 13.00 -10.36 -11.55
N TYR A 2 13.74 -9.29 -11.89
CA TYR A 2 13.21 -7.92 -11.98
C TYR A 2 11.96 -7.77 -12.86
N LYS A 3 11.98 -8.28 -14.10
CA LYS A 3 10.83 -8.20 -15.02
C LYS A 3 9.56 -8.87 -14.46
N ARG A 4 9.69 -9.98 -13.72
CA ARG A 4 8.55 -10.65 -13.08
C ARG A 4 7.98 -9.81 -11.94
N GLY A 5 8.83 -9.21 -11.11
CA GLY A 5 8.39 -8.31 -10.06
C GLY A 5 7.71 -7.06 -10.62
N LEU A 6 8.30 -6.45 -11.65
CA LEU A 6 7.73 -5.30 -12.33
C LEU A 6 6.35 -5.62 -12.92
N LEU A 7 6.24 -6.72 -13.67
CA LEU A 7 4.96 -7.16 -14.23
C LEU A 7 3.94 -7.45 -13.13
N MET A 8 4.34 -8.11 -12.03
CA MET A 8 3.44 -8.39 -10.90
C MET A 8 2.81 -7.12 -10.31
N HIS A 9 3.56 -6.02 -10.22
CA HIS A 9 3.02 -4.75 -9.73
C HIS A 9 2.20 -4.01 -10.78
N LEU A 10 2.64 -4.00 -12.04
CA LEU A 10 1.97 -3.31 -13.14
C LEU A 10 0.66 -3.99 -13.56
N THR A 11 0.59 -5.32 -13.53
CA THR A 11 -0.61 -6.08 -13.87
C THR A 11 -1.52 -6.34 -12.67
N ASN A 12 -1.19 -5.80 -11.50
CA ASN A 12 -2.03 -5.96 -10.32
C ASN A 12 -3.32 -5.13 -10.48
N PRO A 13 -4.51 -5.76 -10.55
CA PRO A 13 -5.75 -5.03 -10.76
C PRO A 13 -6.04 -4.05 -9.62
N LYS A 14 -5.61 -4.34 -8.38
CA LYS A 14 -5.76 -3.44 -7.25
C LYS A 14 -5.00 -2.12 -7.46
N SER A 15 -3.79 -2.19 -7.99
CA SER A 15 -2.97 -1.00 -8.27
C SER A 15 -3.62 -0.15 -9.37
N ILE A 16 -4.08 -0.79 -10.45
CA ILE A 16 -4.73 -0.09 -11.57
C ILE A 16 -6.02 0.59 -11.11
N LEU A 17 -6.90 -0.13 -10.40
CA LEU A 17 -8.15 0.43 -9.88
C LEU A 17 -7.89 1.58 -8.90
N GLY A 18 -6.87 1.48 -8.05
CA GLY A 18 -6.46 2.56 -7.16
C GLY A 18 -5.99 3.81 -7.91
N TRP A 19 -5.18 3.66 -8.96
CA TRP A 19 -4.74 4.78 -9.79
C TRP A 19 -5.88 5.44 -10.57
N ILE A 20 -6.80 4.64 -11.11
CA ILE A 20 -8.00 5.17 -11.77
C ILE A 20 -8.80 6.00 -10.77
N ALA A 21 -9.10 5.46 -9.58
CA ALA A 21 -9.82 6.20 -8.55
C ALA A 21 -9.11 7.49 -8.14
N LEU A 22 -7.79 7.45 -7.96
CA LEU A 22 -6.98 8.62 -7.62
C LEU A 22 -7.04 9.70 -8.72
N MET A 23 -6.91 9.31 -9.99
CA MET A 23 -6.96 10.25 -11.12
C MET A 23 -8.35 10.82 -11.32
N THR A 24 -9.39 10.00 -11.22
CA THR A 24 -10.79 10.46 -11.34
C THR A 24 -11.19 11.41 -10.21
N LEU A 25 -10.71 11.19 -8.98
CA LEU A 25 -10.96 12.09 -7.86
C LEU A 25 -10.08 13.34 -7.89
N GLY A 26 -8.83 13.21 -8.34
CA GLY A 26 -7.85 14.30 -8.37
C GLY A 26 -8.01 15.24 -9.57
N LEU A 27 -8.58 14.76 -10.68
CA LEU A 27 -8.80 15.55 -11.88
C LEU A 27 -10.28 15.94 -11.98
N GLY A 28 -10.60 17.17 -11.58
CA GLY A 28 -11.93 17.76 -11.79
C GLY A 28 -12.22 18.09 -13.26
N PRO A 29 -13.48 18.38 -13.62
CA PRO A 29 -13.83 18.80 -14.97
C PRO A 29 -13.03 20.05 -15.38
N GLY A 30 -12.30 19.99 -16.49
CA GLY A 30 -11.45 21.10 -16.96
C GLY A 30 -10.01 21.10 -16.44
N SER A 31 -9.54 20.00 -15.86
CA SER A 31 -8.15 19.88 -15.39
C SER A 31 -7.13 20.09 -16.52
N SER A 32 -6.21 21.03 -16.33
CA SER A 32 -5.09 21.29 -17.23
C SER A 32 -4.04 20.17 -17.15
N PRO A 33 -3.25 19.90 -18.21
CA PRO A 33 -2.09 19.01 -18.15
C PRO A 33 -1.12 19.33 -17.01
N TYR A 34 -1.07 20.60 -16.58
CA TYR A 34 -0.30 21.03 -15.41
C TYR A 34 -0.75 20.35 -14.10
N THR A 35 -2.06 20.20 -13.89
CA THR A 35 -2.61 19.54 -12.70
C THR A 35 -2.18 18.08 -12.62
N VAL A 36 -2.17 17.38 -13.75
CA VAL A 36 -1.68 16.00 -13.84
C VAL A 36 -0.21 15.92 -13.45
N LEU A 37 0.62 16.85 -13.97
CA LEU A 37 2.05 16.89 -13.65
C LEU A 37 2.29 17.11 -12.15
N VAL A 38 1.54 18.02 -11.51
CA VAL A 38 1.65 18.29 -10.07
C VAL A 38 1.27 17.06 -9.25
N ILE A 39 0.18 16.35 -9.60
CA ILE A 39 -0.22 15.12 -8.91
C ILE A 39 0.87 14.06 -9.03
N LEU A 40 1.38 13.83 -10.25
CA LEU A 40 2.43 12.83 -10.47
C LEU A 40 3.72 13.18 -9.71
N ALA A 41 4.14 14.44 -9.74
CA ALA A 41 5.32 14.90 -9.01
C ALA A 41 5.13 14.75 -7.49
N GLY A 42 3.98 15.14 -6.95
CA GLY A 42 3.65 14.97 -5.55
C GLY A 42 3.65 13.50 -5.11
N CYS A 43 3.04 12.62 -5.90
CA CYS A 43 3.07 11.18 -5.67
C CYS A 43 4.50 10.61 -5.73
N ALA A 44 5.34 11.08 -6.65
CA ALA A 44 6.74 10.65 -6.75
C ALA A 44 7.54 11.06 -5.52
N VAL A 45 7.43 12.33 -5.10
CA VAL A 45 8.09 12.84 -3.87
C VAL A 45 7.64 12.04 -2.66
N LEU A 46 6.32 11.87 -2.47
CA LEU A 46 5.78 11.07 -1.37
C LEU A 46 6.30 9.63 -1.39
N SER A 47 6.32 9.00 -2.56
CA SER A 47 6.82 7.63 -2.71
C SER A 47 8.28 7.53 -2.28
N VAL A 48 9.14 8.42 -2.78
CA VAL A 48 10.56 8.45 -2.40
C VAL A 48 10.71 8.69 -0.90
N THR A 49 10.05 9.70 -0.35
CA THR A 49 10.14 10.02 1.08
C THR A 49 9.68 8.87 1.96
N ILE A 50 8.56 8.23 1.63
CA ILE A 50 8.01 7.11 2.41
C ILE A 50 8.91 5.89 2.31
N PHE A 51 9.30 5.47 1.10
CA PHE A 51 10.13 4.27 0.92
C PHE A 51 11.54 4.45 1.47
N CYS A 52 12.17 5.60 1.26
CA CYS A 52 13.47 5.90 1.87
C CYS A 52 13.35 6.04 3.39
N GLY A 53 12.29 6.68 3.89
CA GLY A 53 12.01 6.78 5.33
C GLY A 53 11.90 5.40 5.98
N TYR A 54 11.13 4.48 5.36
CA TYR A 54 11.09 3.10 5.81
C TYR A 54 12.44 2.40 5.72
N ALA A 55 13.18 2.55 4.62
CA ALA A 55 14.50 1.96 4.50
C ALA A 55 15.42 2.41 5.64
N ILE A 56 15.46 3.70 5.98
CA ILE A 56 16.28 4.22 7.06
C ILE A 56 15.81 3.67 8.41
N VAL A 57 14.53 3.80 8.73
CA VAL A 57 13.97 3.38 10.03
C VAL A 57 14.16 1.88 10.24
N PHE A 58 13.81 1.06 9.24
CA PHE A 58 13.83 -0.41 9.35
C PHE A 58 15.20 -1.04 9.08
N SER A 59 16.21 -0.29 8.62
CA SER A 59 17.59 -0.80 8.51
C SER A 59 18.37 -0.71 9.83
N THR A 60 17.79 -0.12 10.88
CA THR A 60 18.45 -0.01 12.19
C THR A 60 18.23 -1.25 13.06
N ALA A 61 19.29 -1.73 13.69
CA ALA A 61 19.24 -2.83 14.67
C ALA A 61 18.16 -2.67 15.77
N PRO A 62 17.97 -1.48 16.40
CA PRO A 62 16.89 -1.29 17.38
C PRO A 62 15.49 -1.48 16.78
N MET A 63 15.24 -1.01 15.56
CA MET A 63 13.94 -1.18 14.91
C MET A 63 13.66 -2.64 14.57
N ILE A 64 14.67 -3.39 14.13
CA ILE A 64 14.55 -4.84 13.89
C ILE A 64 14.18 -5.58 15.18
N ALA A 65 14.83 -5.24 16.31
CA ALA A 65 14.53 -5.85 17.61
C ALA A 65 13.09 -5.53 18.07
N LEU A 66 12.67 -4.27 17.93
CA LEU A 66 11.31 -3.84 18.26
C LEU A 66 10.27 -4.55 17.39
N TYR A 67 10.50 -4.61 16.08
CA TYR A 67 9.61 -5.29 15.14
C TYR A 67 9.47 -6.78 15.48
N ARG A 68 10.58 -7.47 15.82
CA ARG A 68 10.52 -8.88 16.25
C ARG A 68 9.71 -9.08 17.52
N ARG A 69 9.75 -8.15 18.48
CA ARG A 69 8.92 -8.21 19.70
C ARG A 69 7.45 -7.94 19.39
N ALA A 70 7.17 -6.96 18.53
CA ALA A 70 5.81 -6.62 18.11
C ALA A 70 5.18 -7.69 17.21
N ARG A 71 6.00 -8.47 16.48
CA ARG A 71 5.56 -9.48 15.52
C ARG A 71 4.49 -10.42 16.08
N ARG A 72 4.67 -10.91 17.31
CA ARG A 72 3.73 -11.86 17.93
C ARG A 72 2.35 -11.22 18.15
N TRP A 73 2.31 -9.95 18.51
CA TRP A 73 1.07 -9.19 18.67
C TRP A 73 0.43 -8.81 17.33
N ILE A 74 1.25 -8.46 16.33
CA ILE A 74 0.78 -8.16 14.97
C ILE A 74 0.13 -9.41 14.36
N GLU A 75 0.86 -10.53 14.35
CA GLU A 75 0.36 -11.80 13.81
C GLU A 75 -0.87 -12.29 14.58
N GLY A 76 -0.86 -12.21 15.91
CA GLY A 76 -2.01 -12.59 16.73
C GLY A 76 -3.25 -11.74 16.42
N THR A 77 -3.11 -10.42 16.35
CA THR A 77 -4.22 -9.50 16.03
C THR A 77 -4.76 -9.75 14.63
N LEU A 78 -3.87 -9.90 13.63
CA LEU A 78 -4.29 -10.17 12.25
C LEU A 78 -4.97 -11.54 12.13
N ALA A 79 -4.45 -12.56 12.82
CA ALA A 79 -5.05 -13.90 12.82
C ALA A 79 -6.46 -13.87 13.44
N VAL A 80 -6.65 -13.16 14.55
CA VAL A 80 -7.97 -12.99 15.16
C VAL A 80 -8.90 -12.21 14.22
N PHE A 81 -8.44 -11.08 13.67
CA PHE A 81 -9.26 -10.24 12.79
C PHE A 81 -9.70 -10.98 11.53
N PHE A 82 -8.75 -11.58 10.80
CA PHE A 82 -9.05 -12.30 9.56
C PHE A 82 -9.73 -13.64 9.82
N GLY A 83 -9.41 -14.34 10.92
CA GLY A 83 -10.10 -15.55 11.34
C GLY A 83 -11.57 -15.28 11.67
N PHE A 84 -11.84 -14.22 12.44
CA PHE A 84 -13.19 -13.76 12.72
C PHE A 84 -13.91 -13.32 11.43
N ALA A 85 -13.28 -12.52 10.57
CA ALA A 85 -13.88 -12.08 9.32
C ALA A 85 -14.21 -13.28 8.40
N GLY A 86 -13.34 -14.29 8.32
CA GLY A 86 -13.56 -15.52 7.57
C GLY A 86 -14.68 -16.38 8.16
N LEU A 87 -14.70 -16.58 9.49
CA LEU A 87 -15.80 -17.27 10.18
C LEU A 87 -17.12 -16.53 9.96
N LYS A 88 -17.13 -15.21 10.11
CA LYS A 88 -18.29 -14.38 9.82
C LYS A 88 -18.73 -14.58 8.38
N LEU A 89 -17.83 -14.56 7.40
CA LEU A 89 -18.18 -14.76 5.99
C LEU A 89 -18.80 -16.15 5.73
N LEU A 90 -18.29 -17.20 6.37
CA LEU A 90 -18.82 -18.57 6.22
C LEU A 90 -20.19 -18.75 6.89
N LEU A 91 -20.39 -18.11 8.04
CA LEU A 91 -21.63 -18.18 8.82
C LEU A 91 -22.68 -17.18 8.32
N THR A 92 -22.23 -16.09 7.70
CA THR A 92 -23.08 -15.17 6.96
C THR A 92 -23.45 -15.89 5.67
N ARG A 93 -24.58 -16.60 5.73
CA ARG A 93 -25.28 -16.94 4.49
C ARG A 93 -25.59 -15.62 3.79
N ILE A 94 -25.14 -15.51 2.54
CA ILE A 94 -25.84 -14.67 1.57
C ILE A 94 -27.33 -15.04 1.64
#